data_AF-A0A374BP65-F1
#
_entry.id   AF-A0A374BP65-F1
#
_cell.length_a   1.000
_cell.length_b   1.000
_cell.length_c   1.000
_cell.angle_alpha   90.00
_cell.angle_beta   90.00
_cell.angle_gamma   90.00
#
_symmetry.space_group_name_H-M   'P 1'
#
loop_
_entity.id
_entity.type
_entity.pdbx_description
1 polymer ?
#
loop_
_entity_poly.entity_id
_entity_poly.type
_entity_poly.pdbx_seq_one_letter_code
_entity_poly.pdbx_strand_id
1 'polypeptide(L)'
;MHFRSQKKSANDIHFDEPVDSDKDGNQLCLIDIIADGEDVADKIELSIRSEQLYRYIESSLDERERQIVTLRYGLFGQPQLPQREVAKRLGISRSYVSRIEKKALKLLKDRFDKQ
;
A
#
# COMPACT_ATOMS: atom_id res chain seq x y z
N MET A 1 -5.76 49.09 -9.48
CA MET A 1 -4.65 48.95 -10.45
C MET A 1 -3.86 47.68 -10.13
N HIS A 2 -4.00 46.68 -11.01
CA HIS A 2 -3.67 45.26 -10.88
C HIS A 2 -2.16 44.92 -11.06
N PHE A 3 -1.24 45.53 -10.32
CA PHE A 3 0.20 45.32 -10.58
C PHE A 3 1.07 45.23 -9.32
N ARG A 4 0.64 44.48 -8.29
CA ARG A 4 1.44 44.28 -7.06
C ARG A 4 1.64 42.83 -6.59
N SER A 5 1.45 41.80 -7.43
CA SER A 5 1.60 40.41 -6.97
C SER A 5 2.29 39.40 -7.90
N GLN A 6 2.91 39.81 -9.02
CA GLN A 6 3.56 38.89 -9.98
C GLN A 6 5.08 38.71 -9.79
N LYS A 7 5.55 38.53 -8.55
CA LYS A 7 6.98 38.24 -8.28
C LYS A 7 7.28 36.81 -7.84
N LYS A 8 6.29 35.91 -7.88
CA LYS A 8 6.42 34.51 -7.42
C LYS A 8 6.34 33.45 -8.53
N SER A 9 6.36 33.82 -9.81
CA SER A 9 6.28 32.86 -10.93
C SER A 9 7.58 32.71 -11.71
N ALA A 10 8.70 33.29 -11.25
CA ALA A 10 9.97 33.23 -11.98
C ALA A 10 10.57 31.81 -12.08
N ASN A 11 10.05 30.86 -11.30
CA ASN A 11 10.42 29.44 -11.32
C ASN A 11 9.25 28.53 -11.74
N ASP A 12 8.13 29.10 -12.20
CA ASP A 12 7.00 28.31 -12.65
C ASP A 12 7.19 28.00 -14.15
N ILE A 13 7.11 26.71 -14.50
CA ILE A 13 7.30 26.20 -15.88
C ILE A 13 5.97 25.60 -16.33
N HIS A 14 5.58 25.82 -17.59
CA HIS A 14 4.37 25.22 -18.14
C HIS A 14 4.62 23.76 -18.55
N PHE A 15 3.66 22.87 -18.28
CA PHE A 15 3.76 21.46 -18.67
C PHE A 15 3.82 21.25 -20.20
N ASP A 16 3.19 22.16 -20.96
CA ASP A 16 3.19 22.18 -22.43
C ASP A 16 4.41 22.90 -23.02
N GLU A 17 5.37 23.31 -22.18
CA GLU A 17 6.57 23.99 -22.66
C GLU A 17 7.48 22.99 -23.40
N PRO A 18 7.89 23.28 -24.65
CA PRO A 18 8.70 22.38 -25.44
C PRO A 18 10.12 22.31 -24.88
N VAL A 19 10.60 21.09 -24.67
CA VAL A 19 11.95 20.79 -24.16
C VAL A 19 12.90 20.43 -25.30
N ASP A 20 12.40 19.70 -26.30
CA ASP A 20 13.18 19.28 -27.49
C ASP A 20 12.26 19.12 -28.71
N SER A 21 12.83 18.84 -29.88
CA SER A 21 12.07 18.52 -31.10
C SER A 21 12.69 17.33 -31.84
N ASP A 22 11.85 16.41 -32.31
CA ASP A 22 12.30 15.27 -33.10
C ASP A 22 12.70 15.68 -34.54
N LYS A 23 13.18 14.71 -35.34
CA LYS A 23 13.60 14.95 -36.73
C LYS A 23 12.45 15.33 -37.67
N ASP A 24 11.21 15.04 -37.27
CA ASP A 24 10.00 15.31 -38.03
C ASP A 24 9.31 16.62 -37.58
N GLY A 25 9.87 17.31 -36.58
CA GLY A 25 9.40 18.60 -36.07
C GLY A 25 8.35 18.50 -34.96
N ASN A 26 8.10 17.30 -34.42
CA ASN A 26 7.20 17.16 -33.27
C ASN A 26 7.91 17.66 -32.00
N GLN A 27 7.20 18.46 -31.22
CA GLN A 27 7.70 19.02 -29.97
C GLN A 27 7.56 17.99 -28.84
N LEU A 28 8.65 17.74 -28.12
CA LEU A 28 8.65 16.98 -26.88
C LEU A 28 8.41 17.96 -25.73
N CYS A 29 7.30 17.82 -25.02
CA CYS A 29 6.91 18.72 -23.92
C CYS A 29 7.40 18.19 -22.57
N LEU A 30 7.45 19.07 -21.56
CA LEU A 30 7.88 18.69 -20.22
C LEU A 30 7.04 17.55 -19.63
N ILE A 31 5.72 17.54 -19.89
CA ILE A 31 4.81 16.48 -19.44
C ILE A 31 5.14 15.08 -19.98
N ASP A 32 5.78 15.00 -21.15
CA ASP A 32 6.12 13.72 -21.79
C ASP A 32 7.33 13.03 -21.12
N ILE A 33 8.11 13.79 -20.35
CA ILE A 33 9.37 13.31 -19.74
C ILE A 33 9.21 13.06 -18.24
N ILE A 34 8.24 13.73 -17.59
CA ILE A 34 8.01 13.56 -16.16
C ILE A 34 7.49 12.15 -15.90
N ALA A 35 8.29 11.36 -15.18
CA ALA A 35 7.85 10.07 -14.66
C ALA A 35 6.80 10.26 -13.56
N ASP A 36 5.77 9.43 -13.56
CA ASP A 36 4.74 9.36 -12.51
C ASP A 36 5.25 8.70 -11.21
N GLY A 37 6.48 8.16 -11.25
CA GLY A 37 7.12 7.50 -10.13
C GLY A 37 6.56 6.10 -9.83
N GLU A 38 5.74 5.54 -10.72
CA GLU A 38 5.16 4.22 -10.55
C GLU A 38 6.00 3.15 -11.24
N ASP A 39 6.51 2.19 -10.47
CA ASP A 39 7.18 1.00 -11.02
C ASP A 39 6.18 -0.15 -11.22
N VAL A 40 5.99 -0.56 -12.47
CA VAL A 40 5.12 -1.68 -12.84
C VAL A 40 5.60 -3.00 -12.22
N ALA A 41 6.91 -3.21 -12.11
CA ALA A 41 7.47 -4.40 -11.49
C ALA A 41 7.10 -4.48 -10.00
N ASP A 42 7.20 -3.37 -9.27
CA ASP A 42 6.81 -3.29 -7.85
C ASP A 42 5.30 -3.56 -7.67
N LYS A 43 4.46 -3.03 -8.57
CA LYS A 43 3.01 -3.30 -8.55
C LYS A 43 2.70 -4.78 -8.75
N ILE A 44 3.37 -5.43 -9.69
CA ILE A 44 3.21 -6.86 -9.95
C ILE A 44 3.69 -7.68 -8.76
N GLU A 45 4.86 -7.35 -8.20
CA GLU A 45 5.40 -8.04 -7.02
C GLU A 45 4.45 -7.94 -5.83
N LEU A 46 3.92 -6.73 -5.56
CA LEU A 46 2.95 -6.51 -4.48
C LEU A 46 1.67 -7.33 -4.68
N SER A 47 1.16 -7.40 -5.92
CA SER A 47 -0.02 -8.21 -6.25
C SER A 47 0.21 -9.69 -5.97
N ILE A 48 1.33 -10.25 -6.43
CA ILE A 48 1.69 -11.66 -6.23
C ILE A 48 1.85 -11.96 -4.74
N ARG A 49 2.59 -11.12 -3.99
CA ARG A 49 2.79 -11.30 -2.54
C ARG A 49 1.49 -11.18 -1.76
N SER A 50 0.58 -10.29 -2.18
CA SER A 50 -0.73 -10.15 -1.56
C SER A 50 -1.56 -11.42 -1.74
N GLU A 51 -1.62 -11.97 -2.96
CA GLU A 51 -2.33 -13.22 -3.23
C GLU A 51 -1.77 -14.37 -2.39
N GLN A 52 -0.44 -14.50 -2.31
CA GLN A 52 0.22 -15.49 -1.45
C GLN A 52 -0.17 -15.34 0.03
N LEU A 53 -0.19 -14.11 0.54
CA LEU A 53 -0.59 -13.83 1.93
C LEU A 53 -2.01 -14.33 2.21
N TYR A 54 -2.97 -14.04 1.32
CA TYR A 54 -4.35 -14.50 1.46
C TYR A 54 -4.43 -16.02 1.50
N ARG A 55 -3.73 -16.72 0.59
CA ARG A 55 -3.68 -18.19 0.60
C ARG A 55 -3.08 -18.76 1.88
N TYR A 56 -2.04 -18.13 2.43
CA TYR A 56 -1.43 -18.58 3.69
C TYR A 56 -2.32 -18.33 4.90
N ILE A 57 -3.04 -17.21 4.92
CA ILE A 57 -4.02 -16.94 5.97
C ILE A 57 -5.11 -18.01 5.97
N GLU A 58 -5.59 -18.44 4.81
CA GLU A 58 -6.64 -19.46 4.72
C GLU A 58 -6.15 -20.88 4.98
N SER A 59 -4.95 -21.24 4.52
CA SER A 59 -4.43 -22.61 4.59
C SER A 59 -3.63 -22.93 5.86
N SER A 60 -3.08 -21.91 6.52
CA SER A 60 -2.08 -22.12 7.58
C SER A 60 -2.50 -21.63 8.95
N LEU A 61 -3.46 -20.71 9.04
CA LEU A 61 -4.00 -20.24 10.32
C LEU A 61 -5.23 -21.05 10.70
N ASP A 62 -5.38 -21.32 12.00
CA ASP A 62 -6.64 -21.83 12.53
C ASP A 62 -7.76 -20.76 12.49
N GLU A 63 -9.00 -21.16 12.71
CA GLU A 63 -10.15 -20.25 12.65
C GLU A 63 -9.99 -19.02 13.55
N ARG A 64 -9.42 -19.21 14.75
CA ARG A 64 -9.29 -18.15 15.76
C ARG A 64 -8.18 -17.19 15.39
N GLU A 65 -7.05 -17.71 14.92
CA GLU A 65 -5.92 -16.97 14.38
C GLU A 65 -6.36 -16.13 13.17
N ARG A 66 -7.04 -16.76 12.21
CA ARG A 66 -7.58 -16.09 11.01
C ARG A 66 -8.53 -14.98 11.37
N GLN A 67 -9.48 -15.23 12.28
CA GLN A 67 -10.44 -14.22 12.73
C GLN A 67 -9.74 -13.01 13.38
N ILE A 68 -8.73 -13.26 14.23
CA ILE A 68 -7.97 -12.19 14.89
C ILE A 68 -7.16 -11.40 13.87
N VAL A 69 -6.39 -12.05 12.99
CA VAL A 69 -5.58 -11.38 11.97
C VAL A 69 -6.47 -10.55 11.03
N THR A 70 -7.60 -11.11 10.60
CA THR A 70 -8.57 -10.42 9.74
C THR A 70 -9.05 -9.10 10.35
N LEU A 71 -9.47 -9.12 11.62
CA LEU A 71 -9.94 -7.93 12.30
C LEU A 71 -8.80 -6.96 12.67
N ARG A 72 -7.60 -7.46 12.98
CA ARG A 72 -6.46 -6.62 13.37
C ARG A 72 -5.93 -5.78 12.23
N TYR A 73 -5.98 -6.30 11.01
CA TYR A 73 -5.40 -5.68 9.81
C TYR A 73 -6.43 -5.25 8.77
N GLY A 74 -7.72 -5.50 9.01
CA GLY A 74 -8.79 -5.08 8.09
C GLY A 74 -8.80 -5.86 6.77
N LEU A 75 -8.58 -7.17 6.86
CA LEU A 75 -8.54 -8.05 5.69
C LEU A 75 -9.95 -8.55 5.35
N PHE A 76 -10.12 -9.10 4.15
CA PHE A 76 -11.41 -9.68 3.71
C PHE A 76 -12.60 -8.71 3.85
N GLY A 77 -12.37 -7.42 3.58
CA GLY A 77 -13.39 -6.37 3.68
C GLY A 77 -13.81 -6.00 5.11
N GLN A 78 -13.11 -6.49 6.15
CA GLN A 78 -13.36 -6.08 7.52
C GLN A 78 -12.64 -4.76 7.85
N PRO A 79 -13.16 -3.95 8.80
CA PRO A 79 -12.45 -2.78 9.28
C PRO A 79 -11.24 -3.18 10.12
N GLN A 80 -10.17 -2.38 10.05
CA GLN A 80 -9.03 -2.51 10.94
C GLN A 80 -9.41 -2.15 12.38
N LEU A 81 -9.11 -3.02 13.34
CA LEU A 81 -9.40 -2.82 14.76
C LEU A 81 -8.16 -2.95 15.64
N PRO A 82 -7.98 -2.09 16.66
CA PRO A 82 -6.93 -2.27 17.66
C PRO A 82 -7.21 -3.49 18.54
N GLN A 83 -6.15 -4.11 19.11
CA GLN A 83 -6.26 -5.33 19.92
C GLN A 83 -7.35 -5.28 21.00
N ARG A 84 -7.52 -4.13 21.66
CA ARG A 84 -8.53 -3.94 22.72
C ARG A 84 -9.95 -4.10 22.17
N GLU A 85 -10.24 -3.59 20.98
CA GLU A 85 -11.56 -3.67 20.38
C GLU A 85 -11.81 -5.08 19.80
N VAL A 86 -10.79 -5.73 19.24
CA VAL A 86 -10.85 -7.16 18.88
C VAL A 86 -11.14 -8.01 20.12
N ALA A 87 -10.46 -7.76 21.23
CA ALA A 87 -10.66 -8.47 22.50
C ALA A 87 -12.11 -8.35 23.02
N LYS A 88 -12.65 -7.12 23.02
CA LYS A 88 -14.06 -6.87 23.37
C LYS A 88 -15.01 -7.61 22.44
N ARG A 89 -14.80 -7.52 21.12
CA ARG A 89 -15.65 -8.16 20.11
C ARG A 89 -15.65 -9.68 20.23
N LEU A 90 -14.52 -10.26 20.63
CA LEU A 90 -14.32 -11.71 20.73
C LEU A 90 -14.52 -12.27 22.15
N GLY A 91 -14.89 -11.44 23.12
CA GLY A 91 -15.15 -11.85 24.51
C GLY A 91 -13.92 -12.40 25.24
N ILE A 92 -12.71 -11.95 24.89
CA ILE A 92 -11.44 -12.45 25.44
C ILE A 92 -10.54 -11.31 25.93
N SER A 93 -9.48 -11.63 26.65
CA SER A 93 -8.53 -10.63 27.12
C SER A 93 -7.67 -10.06 25.97
N ARG A 94 -7.29 -8.79 26.08
CA ARG A 94 -6.33 -8.15 25.16
C ARG A 94 -5.01 -8.94 25.09
N SER A 95 -4.52 -9.42 26.23
CA SER A 95 -3.29 -10.21 26.29
C SER A 95 -3.43 -11.51 25.48
N TYR A 96 -4.60 -12.16 25.54
CA TYR A 96 -4.83 -13.37 24.75
C TYR A 96 -4.86 -13.09 23.24
N VAL A 97 -5.50 -11.99 22.81
CA VAL A 97 -5.43 -11.52 21.41
C VAL A 97 -3.98 -11.30 20.98
N SER A 98 -3.18 -10.60 21.79
CA SER A 98 -1.77 -10.33 21.50
C SER A 98 -0.95 -11.61 21.31
N ARG A 99 -1.18 -12.62 22.17
CA ARG A 99 -0.48 -13.91 22.06
C ARG A 99 -0.85 -14.64 20.77
N ILE A 100 -2.13 -14.66 20.40
CA ILE A 100 -2.59 -15.30 19.16
C ILE A 100 -2.04 -14.55 17.93
N GLU A 101 -2.15 -13.22 17.91
CA GLU A 101 -1.61 -12.38 16.84
C GLU A 101 -0.12 -12.66 16.62
N LYS A 102 0.68 -12.67 17.69
CA LYS A 102 2.12 -12.97 17.60
C LYS A 102 2.40 -14.37 17.04
N LYS A 103 1.62 -15.38 17.44
CA LYS A 103 1.76 -16.75 16.93
C LYS A 103 1.40 -16.83 15.44
N ALA A 104 0.27 -16.24 15.05
CA ALA A 104 -0.20 -16.22 13.67
C ALA A 104 0.78 -15.50 12.74
N LEU A 105 1.27 -14.32 13.13
CA LEU A 105 2.26 -13.57 12.33
C LEU A 105 3.58 -14.33 12.18
N LYS A 106 4.03 -15.02 13.22
CA LYS A 106 5.23 -15.87 13.12
C LYS A 106 5.00 -17.00 12.12
N LEU A 107 3.84 -17.66 12.17
CA LEU A 107 3.53 -18.76 11.28
C LEU A 107 3.42 -18.31 9.81
N LEU A 108 2.80 -17.16 9.56
CA LEU A 108 2.77 -16.55 8.22
C LEU A 108 4.17 -16.18 7.74
N LYS A 109 5.01 -15.57 8.60
CA LYS A 109 6.40 -15.27 8.27
C LYS A 109 7.17 -16.54 7.89
N ASP A 110 7.07 -17.60 8.70
CA ASP A 110 7.74 -18.87 8.43
C ASP A 110 7.28 -19.52 7.11
N ARG A 111 6.08 -19.20 6.60
CA ARG A 111 5.60 -19.63 5.27
C ARG A 111 6.23 -18.84 4.13
N PHE A 112 6.47 -17.54 4.34
CA PHE A 112 7.17 -16.70 3.37
C PHE A 112 8.67 -17.02 3.30
N ASP A 113 9.31 -17.27 4.45
CA ASP A 113 10.76 -17.55 4.52
C ASP A 113 11.13 -18.97 4.01
N LYS A 114 10.15 -19.87 3.84
CA LYS A 114 10.36 -21.25 3.35
C LYS A 114 10.20 -21.41 1.83
N GLN A 115 9.94 -20.33 1.10
CA GLN A 115 10.07 -20.29 -0.36
C GLN A 115 11.49 -19.88 -0.74
#